data_AF-A0A1B9IZK8-F1
#
_entry.id   AF-A0A1B9IZK8-F1
#
_cell.length_a   1.000
_cell.length_b   1.000
_cell.length_c   1.000
_cell.angle_alpha   90.00
_cell.angle_beta   90.00
_cell.angle_gamma   90.00
#
_symmetry.space_group_name_H-M   'P 1'
#
loop_
_entity.id
_entity.type
_entity.pdbx_description
1 polymer ?
#
loop_
_entity_poly.entity_id
_entity_poly.type
_entity_poly.pdbx_seq_one_letter_code
_entity_poly.pdbx_strand_id
1 'polypeptide(L)'
;MADQPASTPSPGEGVSKLISTYPHHWREIINGPLEEEFVQLALSTLSELVQPDFVPTVEHVQLLLYLTITPNVHPIPPELPLDILHRLVSLHHPMSFSQGIPIHPSSSSGKNRENEPIWLQWDYKRSDLHKSIWRCMKACRNEGVWALLWDKAAQVKAKTERPGRSIDDDEEGDRKAHRNLTTEGWKLLEWLVQLWEKDRSERDLGENPIDYSPLFLKQLPRPFDRTGQLPRNDASIPISILKAAYATPSSKGEEGERRRSFAVNLLSLVIDTAIGPKAPFHPSSLSSSLVHSLRAFSTDDVLDVTKRLARSRHWRTACHILTLLIEDLGGIRTKKTEQRRAKRSSRGIDMDFEKNIDLDRPTAKYLLGEIVLLTPRDAHDVVKTTMFKVALVSITKSHNYDAIAMEEVTARYKDDVSWWNRVENTWRIEAVEEKERLVYIGLLKRCIVDML
;
A
#
# COMPACT_ATOMS: atom_id res chain seq x y z
N MET A 1 -43.82 -52.34 6.81
CA MET A 1 -42.81 -51.86 7.77
C MET A 1 -41.47 -52.38 7.30
N ALA A 2 -40.71 -51.51 6.64
CA ALA A 2 -39.31 -51.70 6.26
C ALA A 2 -38.71 -50.30 6.09
N ASP A 3 -37.53 -50.12 6.67
CA ASP A 3 -36.88 -48.86 7.03
C ASP A 3 -36.54 -47.93 5.86
N GLN A 4 -36.75 -46.61 6.08
CA GLN A 4 -36.04 -45.57 5.33
C GLN A 4 -34.80 -45.15 6.13
N PRO A 5 -33.61 -45.05 5.50
CA PRO A 5 -32.40 -44.62 6.20
C PRO A 5 -32.46 -43.12 6.48
N ALA A 6 -32.03 -42.76 7.69
CA ALA A 6 -31.88 -41.39 8.16
C ALA A 6 -30.96 -40.60 7.23
N SER A 7 -31.46 -39.48 6.71
CA SER A 7 -30.67 -38.47 6.00
C SER A 7 -29.65 -37.84 6.95
N THR A 8 -28.37 -38.08 6.69
CA THR A 8 -27.25 -37.31 7.26
C THR A 8 -27.41 -35.83 6.90
N PRO A 9 -27.23 -34.89 7.83
CA PRO A 9 -27.30 -33.46 7.54
C PRO A 9 -26.11 -33.05 6.66
N SER A 10 -26.40 -32.37 5.55
CA SER A 10 -25.38 -31.76 4.68
C SER A 10 -24.52 -30.75 5.46
N PRO A 11 -23.19 -30.81 5.36
CA PRO A 11 -22.31 -29.77 5.88
C PRO A 11 -22.32 -28.60 4.88
N GLY A 12 -23.31 -27.71 4.97
CA GLY A 12 -23.47 -26.64 3.98
C GLY A 12 -24.29 -25.42 4.38
N GLU A 13 -24.95 -25.41 5.53
CA GLU A 13 -25.74 -24.24 5.97
C GLU A 13 -25.06 -23.53 7.13
N GLY A 14 -23.90 -22.93 6.84
CA GLY A 14 -23.43 -21.79 7.61
C GLY A 14 -24.31 -20.60 7.26
N VAL A 15 -25.49 -20.50 7.89
CA VAL A 15 -26.31 -19.28 7.85
C VAL A 15 -25.41 -18.16 8.33
N SER A 16 -24.99 -17.28 7.43
CA SER A 16 -24.25 -16.08 7.76
C SER A 16 -25.16 -15.25 8.67
N LYS A 17 -24.99 -15.38 9.98
CA LYS A 17 -25.77 -14.66 10.97
C LYS A 17 -25.61 -13.18 10.66
N LEU A 18 -26.69 -12.54 10.22
CA LEU A 18 -26.69 -11.12 9.86
C LEU A 18 -26.27 -10.33 11.09
N ILE A 19 -25.06 -9.76 11.04
CA ILE A 19 -24.56 -8.87 12.09
C ILE A 19 -25.47 -7.64 12.13
N SER A 20 -25.99 -7.33 13.31
CA SER A 20 -26.93 -6.22 13.49
C SER A 20 -26.19 -4.99 13.99
N THR A 21 -26.62 -3.81 13.57
CA THR A 21 -26.17 -2.55 14.20
C THR A 21 -26.76 -2.44 15.61
N TYR A 22 -26.10 -1.71 16.49
CA TYR A 22 -26.59 -1.52 17.86
C TYR A 22 -28.08 -1.14 17.93
N PRO A 23 -28.87 -1.89 18.74
CA PRO A 23 -30.28 -1.58 18.92
C PRO A 23 -30.44 -0.21 19.58
N HIS A 24 -31.63 0.39 19.44
CA HIS A 24 -31.90 1.74 19.93
C HIS A 24 -31.47 1.96 21.39
N HIS A 25 -31.86 1.07 22.30
CA HIS A 25 -31.54 1.20 23.72
C HIS A 25 -30.02 1.23 24.01
N TRP A 26 -29.19 0.46 23.28
CA TRP A 26 -27.73 0.53 23.44
C TRP A 26 -27.17 1.86 22.94
N ARG A 27 -27.74 2.38 21.84
CA ARG A 27 -27.34 3.69 21.31
C ARG A 27 -27.60 4.79 22.34
N GLU A 28 -28.76 4.79 22.99
CA GLU A 28 -29.11 5.77 24.01
C GLU A 28 -28.23 5.66 25.27
N ILE A 29 -27.88 4.44 25.71
CA ILE A 29 -26.98 4.24 26.86
C ILE A 29 -25.58 4.80 26.59
N ILE A 30 -25.12 4.77 25.34
CA ILE A 30 -23.83 5.38 24.95
C ILE A 30 -23.99 6.89 24.73
N ASN A 31 -25.06 7.32 24.04
CA ASN A 31 -25.24 8.72 23.64
C ASN A 31 -25.60 9.64 24.80
N GLY A 32 -26.35 9.17 25.81
CA GLY A 32 -26.65 9.98 27.01
C GLY A 32 -25.38 10.52 27.68
N PRO A 33 -24.41 9.68 28.06
CA PRO A 33 -23.12 10.14 28.57
C PRO A 33 -22.33 11.05 27.60
N LEU A 34 -22.42 10.85 26.28
CA LEU A 34 -21.77 11.74 25.30
C LEU A 34 -22.42 13.12 25.21
N GLU A 35 -23.74 13.19 25.43
CA GLU A 35 -24.48 14.44 25.48
C GLU A 35 -24.12 15.26 26.73
N GLU A 36 -23.81 14.57 27.83
CA GLU A 36 -23.36 15.16 29.10
C GLU A 36 -21.82 15.31 29.21
N GLU A 37 -21.08 15.07 28.11
CA GLU A 37 -19.61 15.12 28.03
C GLU A 37 -18.85 14.13 28.94
N PHE A 38 -19.53 13.09 29.43
CA PHE A 38 -18.94 11.97 30.18
C PHE A 38 -18.29 10.93 29.24
N VAL A 39 -17.30 11.37 28.46
CA VAL A 39 -16.63 10.57 27.42
C VAL A 39 -16.07 9.25 27.94
N GLN A 40 -15.47 9.24 29.13
CA GLN A 40 -14.89 8.02 29.69
C GLN A 40 -15.96 6.96 29.99
N LEU A 41 -17.11 7.38 30.51
CA LEU A 41 -18.24 6.48 30.77
C LEU A 41 -18.76 5.92 29.45
N ALA A 42 -18.97 6.78 28.44
CA ALA A 42 -19.40 6.36 27.11
C ALA A 42 -18.45 5.33 26.47
N LEU A 43 -17.13 5.53 26.56
CA LEU A 43 -16.14 4.60 26.01
C LEU A 43 -16.09 3.28 26.78
N SER A 44 -16.26 3.32 28.10
CA SER A 44 -16.31 2.11 28.93
C SER A 44 -17.50 1.25 28.54
N THR A 45 -18.69 1.86 28.47
CA THR A 45 -19.91 1.21 27.96
C THR A 45 -19.73 0.69 26.54
N LEU A 46 -19.18 1.51 25.63
CA LEU A 46 -18.94 1.11 24.25
C LEU A 46 -18.03 -0.13 24.19
N SER A 47 -16.94 -0.14 24.96
CA SER A 47 -16.02 -1.27 25.05
C SER A 47 -16.71 -2.55 25.55
N GLU A 48 -17.57 -2.45 26.56
CA GLU A 48 -18.35 -3.59 27.07
C GLU A 48 -19.33 -4.14 26.03
N LEU A 49 -19.90 -3.27 25.19
CA LEU A 49 -20.88 -3.62 24.16
C LEU A 49 -20.24 -4.11 22.85
N VAL A 50 -18.92 -4.12 22.71
CA VAL A 50 -18.24 -4.75 21.55
C VAL A 50 -18.33 -6.27 21.67
N GLN A 51 -19.29 -6.85 20.94
CA GLN A 51 -19.65 -8.27 20.97
C GLN A 51 -19.79 -8.82 19.55
N PRO A 52 -19.56 -10.12 19.27
CA PRO A 52 -19.52 -10.67 17.90
C PRO A 52 -20.77 -10.40 17.04
N ASP A 53 -21.96 -10.38 17.66
CA ASP A 53 -23.25 -10.29 16.97
C ASP A 53 -23.66 -8.85 16.61
N PHE A 54 -23.01 -7.85 17.20
CA PHE A 54 -23.45 -6.45 17.12
C PHE A 54 -22.31 -5.50 16.80
N VAL A 55 -22.55 -4.56 15.89
CA VAL A 55 -21.57 -3.52 15.53
C VAL A 55 -22.02 -2.12 15.96
N PRO A 56 -21.08 -1.24 16.34
CA PRO A 56 -21.38 0.16 16.62
C PRO A 56 -21.98 0.90 15.43
N THR A 57 -22.63 2.02 15.72
CA THR A 57 -23.16 2.91 14.67
C THR A 57 -22.04 3.68 13.97
N VAL A 58 -22.37 4.32 12.84
CA VAL A 58 -21.49 5.26 12.13
C VAL A 58 -20.94 6.34 13.08
N GLU A 59 -21.81 6.92 13.91
CA GLU A 59 -21.47 7.94 14.91
C GLU A 59 -20.44 7.42 15.92
N HIS A 60 -20.64 6.22 16.46
CA HIS A 60 -19.73 5.61 17.44
C HIS A 60 -18.36 5.27 16.86
N VAL A 61 -18.31 4.78 15.61
CA VAL A 61 -17.03 4.56 14.92
C VAL A 61 -16.30 5.90 14.70
N GLN A 62 -17.01 6.96 14.33
CA GLN A 62 -16.41 8.28 14.12
C GLN A 62 -15.95 8.96 15.41
N LEU A 63 -16.65 8.74 16.52
CA LEU A 63 -16.19 9.13 17.85
C LEU A 63 -14.82 8.50 18.14
N LEU A 64 -14.68 7.18 17.94
CA LEU A 64 -13.41 6.48 18.16
C LEU A 64 -12.28 7.03 17.28
N LEU A 65 -12.55 7.27 15.99
CA LEU A 65 -11.59 7.88 15.08
C LEU A 65 -11.18 9.29 15.54
N TYR A 66 -12.13 10.12 15.95
CA TYR A 66 -11.89 11.48 16.45
C TYR A 66 -11.01 11.45 17.70
N LEU A 67 -11.36 10.63 18.70
CA LEU A 67 -10.63 10.56 19.96
C LEU A 67 -9.22 9.99 19.76
N THR A 68 -9.03 9.06 18.83
CA THR A 68 -7.70 8.53 18.47
C THR A 68 -6.75 9.63 18.01
N ILE A 69 -7.22 10.59 17.20
CA ILE A 69 -6.38 11.70 16.70
C ILE A 69 -6.40 12.94 17.61
N THR A 70 -7.15 12.90 18.71
CA THR A 70 -7.26 13.99 19.69
C THR A 70 -7.16 13.48 21.15
N PRO A 71 -6.15 12.67 21.49
CA PRO A 71 -6.10 11.95 22.76
C PRO A 71 -6.07 12.87 24.00
N ASN A 72 -5.60 14.11 23.85
CA ASN A 72 -5.43 15.06 24.96
C ASN A 72 -6.63 16.00 25.18
N VAL A 73 -7.70 15.89 24.38
CA VAL A 73 -8.85 16.80 24.50
C VAL A 73 -9.79 16.41 25.64
N HIS A 74 -9.82 15.12 25.99
CA HIS A 74 -10.69 14.58 27.03
C HIS A 74 -9.85 13.80 28.05
N PRO A 75 -10.28 13.73 29.33
CA PRO A 75 -9.56 13.02 30.38
C PRO A 75 -9.76 11.50 30.26
N ILE A 76 -9.34 10.91 29.14
CA ILE A 76 -9.44 9.48 28.86
C ILE A 76 -8.03 8.89 28.67
N PRO A 77 -7.83 7.59 28.93
CA PRO A 77 -6.60 6.93 28.52
C PRO A 77 -6.41 7.05 27.00
N PRO A 78 -5.24 7.50 26.51
CA PRO A 78 -5.05 7.84 25.10
C PRO A 78 -5.16 6.62 24.16
N GLU A 79 -4.85 5.42 24.65
CA GLU A 79 -4.90 4.19 23.86
C GLU A 79 -6.31 3.58 23.80
N LEU A 80 -7.21 3.93 24.72
CA LEU A 80 -8.52 3.30 24.86
C LEU A 80 -9.38 3.35 23.58
N PRO A 81 -9.48 4.49 22.85
CA PRO A 81 -10.23 4.52 21.60
C PRO A 81 -9.68 3.55 20.55
N LEU A 82 -8.34 3.46 20.46
CA LEU A 82 -7.65 2.61 19.50
C LEU A 82 -7.78 1.13 19.87
N ASP A 83 -7.72 0.79 21.16
CA ASP A 83 -7.95 -0.57 21.66
C ASP A 83 -9.36 -1.07 21.30
N ILE A 84 -10.38 -0.21 21.44
CA ILE A 84 -11.76 -0.54 21.02
C ILE A 84 -11.80 -0.76 19.50
N LEU A 85 -11.13 0.08 18.70
CA LEU A 85 -11.03 -0.08 17.25
C LEU A 85 -10.34 -1.40 16.85
N HIS A 86 -9.25 -1.80 17.52
CA HIS A 86 -8.60 -3.10 17.30
C HIS A 86 -9.52 -4.25 17.69
N ARG A 87 -10.26 -4.14 18.80
CA ARG A 87 -11.25 -5.14 19.20
C ARG A 87 -12.34 -5.31 18.15
N LEU A 88 -12.85 -4.21 17.57
CA LEU A 88 -13.81 -4.27 16.46
C LEU A 88 -13.24 -5.00 15.24
N VAL A 89 -12.01 -4.69 14.84
CA VAL A 89 -11.32 -5.40 13.75
C VAL A 89 -11.11 -6.86 14.10
N SER A 90 -10.84 -7.23 15.35
CA SER A 90 -10.65 -8.63 15.73
C SER A 90 -11.95 -9.45 15.65
N LEU A 91 -13.08 -8.90 16.10
CA LEU A 91 -14.34 -9.64 16.24
C LEU A 91 -15.21 -9.64 14.99
N HIS A 92 -15.09 -8.62 14.13
CA HIS A 92 -16.01 -8.44 13.01
C HIS A 92 -15.32 -8.45 11.66
N HIS A 93 -16.07 -8.83 10.62
CA HIS A 93 -15.67 -8.60 9.25
C HIS A 93 -15.59 -7.07 9.00
N PRO A 94 -14.51 -6.53 8.42
CA PRO A 94 -14.30 -5.08 8.23
C PRO A 94 -15.47 -4.34 7.57
N MET A 95 -16.11 -4.97 6.58
CA MET A 95 -17.29 -4.41 5.91
C MET A 95 -18.44 -4.05 6.85
N SER A 96 -18.61 -4.77 7.97
CA SER A 96 -19.77 -4.64 8.87
C SER A 96 -19.86 -3.26 9.56
N PHE A 97 -18.73 -2.59 9.78
CA PHE A 97 -18.68 -1.25 10.39
C PHE A 97 -17.99 -0.20 9.49
N SER A 98 -17.60 -0.59 8.27
CA SER A 98 -16.91 0.29 7.31
C SER A 98 -17.68 1.55 6.91
N GLN A 99 -19.02 1.57 7.12
CA GLN A 99 -19.85 2.76 6.88
C GLN A 99 -19.48 3.94 7.80
N GLY A 100 -18.85 3.66 8.95
CA GLY A 100 -18.33 4.68 9.86
C GLY A 100 -17.08 5.39 9.35
N ILE A 101 -16.38 4.80 8.37
CA ILE A 101 -15.06 5.28 7.91
C ILE A 101 -15.25 6.26 6.76
N PRO A 102 -14.70 7.48 6.82
CA PRO A 102 -14.75 8.42 5.71
C PRO A 102 -14.11 7.83 4.45
N ILE A 103 -14.88 7.71 3.38
CA ILE A 103 -14.39 7.22 2.08
C ILE A 103 -13.97 8.40 1.19
N HIS A 104 -13.05 8.14 0.26
CA HIS A 104 -12.64 9.15 -0.71
C HIS A 104 -13.85 9.58 -1.57
N PRO A 105 -14.04 10.89 -1.85
CA PRO A 105 -15.25 11.39 -2.51
C PRO A 105 -15.49 10.81 -3.90
N SER A 106 -14.43 10.51 -4.64
CA SER A 106 -14.54 9.84 -5.95
C SER A 106 -15.17 8.45 -5.85
N SER A 107 -15.14 7.82 -4.68
CA SER A 107 -15.70 6.50 -4.43
C SER A 107 -17.21 6.53 -4.18
N SER A 108 -17.76 7.70 -3.91
CA SER A 108 -19.20 7.89 -3.79
C SER A 108 -19.84 7.95 -5.18
N SER A 109 -20.84 7.11 -5.42
CA SER A 109 -21.56 7.03 -6.70
C SER A 109 -22.46 8.25 -6.97
N GLY A 110 -22.47 9.25 -6.09
CA GLY A 110 -23.32 10.43 -6.19
C GLY A 110 -22.79 11.41 -7.22
N LYS A 111 -23.56 11.64 -8.29
CA LYS A 111 -23.29 12.71 -9.28
C LYS A 111 -23.26 14.10 -8.64
N ASN A 112 -23.88 14.27 -7.47
CA ASN A 112 -23.89 15.52 -6.72
C ASN A 112 -22.84 15.49 -5.60
N ARG A 113 -21.64 16.00 -5.90
CA ARG A 113 -20.61 16.30 -4.87
C ARG A 113 -21.09 17.29 -3.81
N GLU A 114 -22.18 18.01 -4.09
CA GLU A 114 -22.80 18.97 -3.18
C GLU A 114 -23.48 18.31 -1.98
N ASN A 115 -23.99 17.09 -2.14
CA ASN A 115 -24.66 16.37 -1.07
C ASN A 115 -23.66 15.92 0.00
N GLU A 116 -24.12 15.97 1.25
CA GLU A 116 -23.37 15.45 2.39
C GLU A 116 -23.20 13.93 2.25
N PRO A 117 -21.98 13.38 2.43
CA PRO A 117 -21.76 11.94 2.36
C PRO A 117 -22.59 11.17 3.39
N ILE A 118 -23.06 9.96 3.06
CA ILE A 118 -23.91 9.14 3.96
C ILE A 118 -23.27 8.96 5.34
N TRP A 119 -21.95 8.75 5.40
CA TRP A 119 -21.22 8.60 6.66
C TRP A 119 -21.24 9.87 7.53
N LEU A 120 -21.66 11.02 7.01
CA LEU A 120 -21.72 12.31 7.72
C LEU A 120 -23.16 12.77 8.02
N GLN A 121 -24.18 12.00 7.63
CA GLN A 121 -25.61 12.37 7.73
C GLN A 121 -26.27 12.04 9.10
N TRP A 122 -25.49 11.80 10.15
CA TRP A 122 -26.01 11.54 11.50
C TRP A 122 -26.25 12.85 12.28
N ASP A 123 -27.04 12.78 13.35
CA ASP A 123 -27.51 13.96 14.09
C ASP A 123 -26.44 14.54 15.02
N TYR A 124 -25.55 15.36 14.46
CA TYR A 124 -24.44 15.95 15.19
C TYR A 124 -24.82 17.12 16.13
N LYS A 125 -26.09 17.55 16.15
CA LYS A 125 -26.50 18.77 16.87
C LYS A 125 -26.79 18.53 18.35
N ARG A 126 -26.73 17.28 18.80
CA ARG A 126 -27.10 16.83 20.15
C ARG A 126 -26.21 17.38 21.26
N SER A 127 -24.90 17.48 21.01
CA SER A 127 -23.97 18.09 21.98
C SER A 127 -22.77 18.75 21.30
N ASP A 128 -21.97 19.49 22.07
CA ASP A 128 -20.78 20.16 21.55
C ASP A 128 -19.66 19.19 21.17
N LEU A 129 -19.60 18.02 21.82
CA LEU A 129 -18.76 16.91 21.42
C LEU A 129 -19.17 16.39 20.03
N HIS A 130 -20.46 16.10 19.81
CA HIS A 130 -20.96 15.64 18.50
C HIS A 130 -20.65 16.65 17.38
N LYS A 131 -20.84 17.96 17.63
CA LYS A 131 -20.44 19.01 16.69
C LYS A 131 -18.95 18.99 16.38
N SER A 132 -18.10 18.68 17.37
CA SER A 132 -16.64 18.63 17.22
C SER A 132 -16.19 17.42 16.42
N ILE A 133 -16.77 16.24 16.68
CA ILE A 133 -16.58 15.02 15.88
C ILE A 133 -16.98 15.29 14.43
N TRP A 134 -18.19 15.82 14.21
CA TRP A 134 -18.69 16.13 12.88
C TRP A 134 -17.82 17.14 12.15
N ARG A 135 -17.37 18.22 12.82
CA ARG A 135 -16.42 19.20 12.25
C ARG A 135 -15.11 18.54 11.83
N CYS A 136 -14.61 17.60 12.64
CA CYS A 136 -13.41 16.84 12.31
C CYS A 136 -13.64 15.93 11.08
N MET A 137 -14.73 15.16 11.06
CA MET A 137 -15.06 14.25 9.96
C MET A 137 -15.40 15.00 8.67
N LYS A 138 -15.96 16.21 8.75
CA LYS A 138 -16.19 17.08 7.59
C LYS A 138 -14.89 17.42 6.83
N ALA A 139 -13.75 17.50 7.51
CA ALA A 139 -12.46 17.70 6.85
C ALA A 139 -12.08 16.54 5.91
N CYS A 140 -12.62 15.34 6.16
CA CYS A 140 -12.42 14.15 5.33
C CYS A 140 -13.21 14.18 4.02
N ARG A 141 -14.06 15.19 3.78
CA ARG A 141 -14.89 15.25 2.56
C ARG A 141 -14.07 15.19 1.27
N ASN A 142 -12.85 15.73 1.27
CA ASN A 142 -12.04 15.85 0.06
C ASN A 142 -11.03 14.70 -0.12
N GLU A 143 -10.52 14.15 0.99
CA GLU A 143 -9.43 13.17 0.96
C GLU A 143 -9.82 11.84 1.64
N GLY A 144 -11.08 11.66 2.03
CA GLY A 144 -11.50 10.51 2.82
C GLY A 144 -10.75 10.45 4.16
N VAL A 145 -10.52 9.23 4.64
CA VAL A 145 -9.85 8.99 5.94
C VAL A 145 -8.42 9.55 6.00
N TRP A 146 -7.76 9.75 4.86
CA TRP A 146 -6.39 10.29 4.79
C TRP A 146 -6.26 11.67 5.47
N ALA A 147 -7.33 12.48 5.46
CA ALA A 147 -7.35 13.79 6.12
C ALA A 147 -7.10 13.74 7.63
N LEU A 148 -7.34 12.58 8.27
CA LEU A 148 -7.14 12.39 9.71
C LEU A 148 -5.67 12.15 10.08
N LEU A 149 -4.82 11.76 9.14
CA LEU A 149 -3.44 11.33 9.42
C LEU A 149 -2.45 12.50 9.50
N TRP A 150 -2.80 13.63 8.89
CA TRP A 150 -1.87 14.75 8.68
C TRP A 150 -1.89 15.75 9.82
N ASP A 151 -0.75 16.39 10.07
CA ASP A 151 -0.68 17.54 10.97
C ASP A 151 -1.45 18.74 10.39
N LYS A 152 -2.53 19.12 11.07
CA LYS A 152 -3.40 20.25 10.69
C LYS A 152 -2.72 21.61 10.92
N ALA A 153 -1.82 21.73 11.90
CA ALA A 153 -1.15 22.99 12.21
C ALA A 153 -0.19 23.41 11.08
N ALA A 154 0.48 22.45 10.46
CA ALA A 154 1.32 22.66 9.29
C ALA A 154 0.51 23.15 8.07
N GLN A 155 -0.75 22.72 7.92
CA GLN A 155 -1.59 23.11 6.79
C GLN A 155 -2.10 24.56 6.86
N VAL A 156 -2.35 25.09 8.07
CA VAL A 156 -2.84 26.46 8.25
C VAL A 156 -1.74 27.50 7.97
N LYS A 157 -0.50 27.23 8.39
CA LYS A 157 0.65 28.11 8.12
C LYS A 157 0.91 28.26 6.61
N ALA A 158 0.86 27.16 5.87
CA ALA A 158 1.04 27.18 4.41
C ALA A 158 -0.01 28.02 3.65
N LYS A 159 -1.23 28.14 4.18
CA LYS A 159 -2.28 28.98 3.56
C LYS A 159 -2.16 30.46 3.90
N THR A 160 -1.54 30.80 5.02
CA THR A 160 -1.50 32.18 5.53
C THR A 160 -0.35 32.98 4.91
N GLU A 161 0.72 32.33 4.45
CA GLU A 161 1.92 33.01 3.92
C GLU A 161 1.84 33.43 2.44
N ARG A 162 0.76 33.12 1.69
CA ARG A 162 0.62 33.57 0.29
C ARG A 162 -0.74 34.20 -0.03
N PRO A 163 -1.00 35.43 0.44
CA PRO A 163 -2.08 36.23 -0.13
C PRO A 163 -1.57 36.92 -1.41
N GLY A 164 -2.07 36.53 -2.59
CA GLY A 164 -2.00 37.41 -3.77
C GLY A 164 -1.28 36.93 -5.04
N ARG A 165 -1.15 35.63 -5.30
CA ARG A 165 -0.82 35.16 -6.66
C ARG A 165 -1.92 34.24 -7.17
N SER A 166 -2.58 34.65 -8.25
CA SER A 166 -3.42 33.80 -9.09
C SER A 166 -2.62 32.56 -9.47
N ILE A 167 -3.08 31.41 -8.98
CA ILE A 167 -2.42 30.11 -9.12
C ILE A 167 -2.68 29.63 -10.54
N ASP A 168 -1.63 29.60 -11.36
CA ASP A 168 -1.52 28.63 -12.44
C ASP A 168 -1.48 27.23 -11.81
N ASP A 169 -2.27 26.29 -12.34
CA ASP A 169 -2.58 24.95 -11.81
C ASP A 169 -1.36 24.02 -11.57
N ASP A 170 -0.13 24.46 -11.86
CA ASP A 170 1.09 23.67 -11.74
C ASP A 170 1.73 23.69 -10.32
N GLU A 171 1.40 24.65 -9.46
CA GLU A 171 1.99 24.75 -8.10
C GLU A 171 1.29 23.90 -7.02
N GLU A 172 0.09 23.35 -7.28
CA GLU A 172 -0.65 22.59 -6.27
C GLU A 172 -0.06 21.19 -6.02
N GLY A 173 0.75 20.69 -6.96
CA GLY A 173 1.52 19.46 -6.83
C GLY A 173 2.61 19.52 -5.75
N ASP A 174 3.28 20.68 -5.61
CA ASP A 174 4.42 20.85 -4.70
C ASP A 174 3.97 21.07 -3.25
N ARG A 175 2.80 21.68 -3.03
CA ARG A 175 2.25 21.91 -1.67
C ARG A 175 1.82 20.63 -0.95
N LYS A 176 1.58 19.53 -1.67
CA LYS A 176 1.30 18.21 -1.08
C LYS A 176 2.57 17.47 -0.64
N ALA A 177 3.75 17.91 -1.06
CA ALA A 177 5.01 17.21 -0.84
C ALA A 177 5.57 17.32 0.60
N HIS A 178 5.00 18.19 1.45
CA HIS A 178 5.51 18.45 2.81
C HIS A 178 4.49 18.19 3.92
N ARG A 179 3.58 17.24 3.72
CA ARG A 179 2.67 16.82 4.79
C ARG A 179 3.37 15.83 5.72
N ASN A 180 3.47 16.20 6.99
CA ASN A 180 3.96 15.32 8.03
C ASN A 180 2.80 14.57 8.69
N LEU A 181 2.98 13.26 8.92
CA LEU A 181 2.06 12.49 9.74
C LEU A 181 2.30 12.83 11.21
N THR A 182 1.22 12.97 11.97
CA THR A 182 1.31 13.09 13.44
C THR A 182 1.62 11.72 14.06
N THR A 183 2.06 11.70 15.33
CA THR A 183 2.22 10.44 16.08
C THR A 183 0.93 9.63 16.10
N GLU A 184 -0.20 10.28 16.37
CA GLU A 184 -1.51 9.62 16.38
C GLU A 184 -1.97 9.22 14.97
N GLY A 185 -1.57 9.98 13.95
CA GLY A 185 -1.78 9.62 12.55
C GLY A 185 -1.07 8.32 12.17
N TRP A 186 0.13 8.05 12.70
CA TRP A 186 0.80 6.76 12.52
C TRP A 186 0.06 5.61 13.19
N LYS A 187 -0.39 5.79 14.43
CA LYS A 187 -1.18 4.77 15.14
C LYS A 187 -2.51 4.47 14.43
N LEU A 188 -3.21 5.50 13.97
CA LEU A 188 -4.44 5.33 13.20
C LEU A 188 -4.17 4.63 11.85
N LEU A 189 -3.07 4.97 11.18
CA LEU A 189 -2.67 4.31 9.94
C LEU A 189 -2.40 2.81 10.15
N GLU A 190 -1.71 2.44 11.24
CA GLU A 190 -1.50 1.04 11.62
C GLU A 190 -2.84 0.29 11.70
N TRP A 191 -3.81 0.84 12.43
CA TRP A 191 -5.15 0.25 12.52
C TRP A 191 -5.85 0.15 11.16
N LEU A 192 -5.77 1.20 10.32
CA LEU A 192 -6.37 1.20 8.98
C LEU A 192 -5.76 0.13 8.07
N VAL A 193 -4.44 -0.03 8.09
CA VAL A 193 -3.74 -1.07 7.31
C VAL A 193 -4.20 -2.45 7.77
N GLN A 194 -4.26 -2.71 9.08
CA GLN A 194 -4.76 -3.99 9.62
C GLN A 194 -6.21 -4.27 9.18
N LEU A 195 -7.08 -3.26 9.23
CA LEU A 195 -8.47 -3.35 8.75
C LEU A 195 -8.53 -3.78 7.28
N TRP A 196 -7.72 -3.18 6.41
CA TRP A 196 -7.71 -3.47 4.97
C TRP A 196 -7.04 -4.81 4.65
N GLU A 197 -5.99 -5.19 5.38
CA GLU A 197 -5.37 -6.50 5.25
C GLU A 197 -6.34 -7.62 5.66
N LYS A 198 -7.12 -7.40 6.73
CA LYS A 198 -8.19 -8.32 7.14
C LYS A 198 -9.28 -8.44 6.07
N ASP A 199 -9.75 -7.31 5.52
CA ASP A 199 -10.79 -7.27 4.47
C ASP A 199 -10.34 -8.02 3.20
N ARG A 200 -9.04 -7.96 2.90
CA ARG A 200 -8.43 -8.75 1.82
C ARG A 200 -8.42 -10.24 2.15
N SER A 201 -7.89 -10.63 3.32
CA SER A 201 -7.71 -12.05 3.67
C SER A 201 -9.02 -12.81 3.86
N GLU A 202 -10.08 -12.18 4.36
CA GLU A 202 -11.37 -12.84 4.58
C GLU A 202 -12.14 -13.10 3.27
N ARG A 203 -11.73 -12.48 2.16
CA ARG A 203 -12.35 -12.64 0.83
C ARG A 203 -11.71 -13.70 -0.04
N ASP A 204 -10.49 -14.12 0.27
CA ASP A 204 -9.79 -15.21 -0.43
C ASP A 204 -10.52 -16.57 -0.27
N LEU A 205 -11.56 -16.64 0.57
CA LEU A 205 -12.38 -17.83 0.84
C LEU A 205 -13.60 -17.99 -0.08
N GLY A 206 -13.82 -17.10 -1.07
CA GLY A 206 -14.98 -17.12 -1.98
C GLY A 206 -14.73 -17.72 -3.37
N GLU A 207 -15.82 -17.97 -4.13
CA GLU A 207 -15.78 -18.56 -5.49
C GLU A 207 -15.09 -17.69 -6.56
N ASN A 208 -14.86 -16.41 -6.28
CA ASN A 208 -14.09 -15.49 -7.12
C ASN A 208 -13.10 -14.72 -6.23
N PRO A 209 -11.90 -15.26 -5.97
CA PRO A 209 -10.91 -14.59 -5.12
C PRO A 209 -10.56 -13.25 -5.77
N ILE A 210 -10.83 -12.18 -5.04
CA ILE A 210 -10.40 -10.84 -5.41
C ILE A 210 -9.10 -10.61 -4.66
N ASP A 211 -8.00 -10.51 -5.39
CA ASP A 211 -6.67 -10.31 -4.79
C ASP A 211 -6.46 -8.93 -4.14
N TYR A 212 -7.51 -8.14 -3.86
CA TYR A 212 -7.38 -6.82 -3.25
C TYR A 212 -8.52 -6.52 -2.26
N SER A 213 -8.29 -5.58 -1.33
CA SER A 213 -9.32 -5.09 -0.41
C SER A 213 -10.25 -4.09 -1.10
N PRO A 214 -11.57 -4.37 -1.22
CA PRO A 214 -12.52 -3.39 -1.72
C PRO A 214 -12.69 -2.17 -0.81
N LEU A 215 -12.45 -2.33 0.51
CA LEU A 215 -12.45 -1.20 1.43
C LEU A 215 -11.28 -0.25 1.18
N PHE A 216 -10.08 -0.79 0.99
CA PHE A 216 -8.91 0.00 0.62
C PHE A 216 -9.12 0.72 -0.71
N LEU A 217 -9.68 0.01 -1.71
CA LEU A 217 -9.99 0.59 -3.01
C LEU A 217 -10.89 1.83 -2.90
N LYS A 218 -11.85 1.85 -1.97
CA LYS A 218 -12.72 3.02 -1.75
C LYS A 218 -11.98 4.23 -1.19
N GLN A 219 -10.78 4.05 -0.64
CA GLN A 219 -9.93 5.13 -0.12
C GLN A 219 -9.06 5.76 -1.20
N LEU A 220 -8.93 5.12 -2.35
CA LEU A 220 -8.18 5.67 -3.47
C LEU A 220 -9.08 6.58 -4.32
N PRO A 221 -8.52 7.65 -4.92
CA PRO A 221 -9.18 8.37 -6.01
C PRO A 221 -9.65 7.39 -7.09
N ARG A 222 -10.90 7.46 -7.53
CA ARG A 222 -11.43 6.53 -8.53
C ARG A 222 -10.79 6.80 -9.88
N PRO A 223 -10.69 5.75 -10.71
CA PRO A 223 -10.05 5.80 -12.01
C PRO A 223 -10.62 6.85 -12.95
N PHE A 224 -11.93 7.06 -12.95
CA PHE A 224 -12.53 7.85 -14.01
C PHE A 224 -12.49 9.31 -13.62
N ASP A 225 -11.65 10.08 -14.31
CA ASP A 225 -11.86 11.51 -14.39
C ASP A 225 -13.27 11.78 -15.01
N ARG A 226 -13.70 13.04 -15.03
CA ARG A 226 -15.00 13.41 -15.62
C ARG A 226 -15.14 13.01 -17.11
N THR A 227 -14.03 12.65 -17.76
CA THR A 227 -13.96 12.25 -19.18
C THR A 227 -13.96 10.72 -19.38
N GLY A 228 -13.94 9.94 -18.30
CA GLY A 228 -13.86 8.48 -18.38
C GLY A 228 -12.43 7.95 -18.62
N GLN A 229 -11.40 8.79 -18.51
CA GLN A 229 -10.01 8.36 -18.59
C GLN A 229 -9.48 7.97 -17.21
N LEU A 230 -8.70 6.88 -17.17
CA LEU A 230 -7.94 6.44 -16.01
C LEU A 230 -6.94 7.53 -15.57
N PRO A 231 -6.80 7.86 -14.28
CA PRO A 231 -5.97 8.94 -13.81
C PRO A 231 -4.52 8.47 -13.97
N ARG A 232 -3.64 9.39 -14.34
CA ARG A 232 -2.23 9.04 -14.52
C ARG A 232 -1.52 8.68 -13.22
N ASN A 233 -2.04 9.03 -12.03
CA ASN A 233 -1.44 8.63 -10.74
C ASN A 233 -2.39 8.93 -9.55
N ASP A 234 -2.78 7.93 -8.78
CA ASP A 234 -3.64 8.06 -7.58
C ASP A 234 -3.01 7.45 -6.30
N ALA A 235 -1.87 6.76 -6.42
CA ALA A 235 -1.09 6.22 -5.31
C ALA A 235 -0.21 7.27 -4.59
N SER A 236 -0.39 8.56 -4.88
CA SER A 236 0.44 9.65 -4.34
C SER A 236 0.47 9.69 -2.82
N ILE A 237 -0.66 9.48 -2.15
CA ILE A 237 -0.76 9.46 -0.68
C ILE A 237 0.01 8.26 -0.09
N PRO A 238 -0.28 6.99 -0.49
CA PRO A 238 0.52 5.84 -0.04
C PRO A 238 2.03 5.99 -0.28
N ILE A 239 2.44 6.52 -1.43
CA ILE A 239 3.86 6.75 -1.75
C ILE A 239 4.45 7.85 -0.86
N SER A 240 3.68 8.88 -0.51
CA SER A 240 4.12 9.94 0.41
C SER A 240 4.28 9.42 1.85
N ILE A 241 3.38 8.53 2.28
CA ILE A 241 3.50 7.82 3.57
C ILE A 241 4.76 6.95 3.58
N LEU A 242 5.05 6.24 2.48
CA LEU A 242 6.29 5.48 2.33
C LEU A 242 7.51 6.38 2.46
N LYS A 243 7.55 7.53 1.77
CA LYS A 243 8.62 8.52 1.90
C LYS A 243 8.79 8.98 3.36
N ALA A 244 7.69 9.30 4.04
CA ALA A 244 7.73 9.76 5.43
C ALA A 244 8.28 8.69 6.39
N ALA A 245 7.92 7.41 6.19
CA ALA A 245 8.42 6.29 7.01
C ALA A 245 9.94 6.13 6.93
N TYR A 246 10.54 6.42 5.78
CA TYR A 246 11.98 6.28 5.55
C TYR A 246 12.78 7.58 5.70
N ALA A 247 12.15 8.76 5.60
CA ALA A 247 12.83 10.05 5.72
C ALA A 247 13.21 10.44 7.17
N THR A 248 12.58 9.85 8.18
CA THR A 248 12.68 10.35 9.56
C THR A 248 13.93 9.77 10.26
N PRO A 249 14.79 10.56 10.95
CA PRO A 249 15.90 10.03 11.77
C PRO A 249 15.45 9.14 12.94
N SER A 250 14.19 9.31 13.38
CA SER A 250 13.46 8.43 14.31
C SER A 250 13.19 7.02 13.76
N SER A 251 13.64 6.74 12.53
CA SER A 251 13.65 5.41 11.90
C SER A 251 14.58 4.41 12.60
N LYS A 252 15.42 4.87 13.53
CA LYS A 252 16.27 4.03 14.38
C LYS A 252 15.51 3.63 15.65
N GLY A 253 15.14 2.35 15.75
CA GLY A 253 14.42 1.78 16.90
C GLY A 253 13.17 1.00 16.48
N GLU A 254 12.48 0.42 17.47
CA GLU A 254 11.29 -0.42 17.25
C GLU A 254 10.16 0.35 16.56
N GLU A 255 9.91 1.59 16.97
CA GLU A 255 8.85 2.44 16.38
C GLU A 255 9.13 2.77 14.91
N GLY A 256 10.38 3.07 14.56
CA GLY A 256 10.78 3.32 13.17
C GLY A 256 10.60 2.10 12.28
N GLU A 257 10.97 0.93 12.80
CA GLU A 257 10.76 -0.36 12.14
C GLU A 257 9.29 -0.68 11.94
N ARG A 258 8.47 -0.44 12.97
CA ARG A 258 7.02 -0.59 12.93
C ARG A 258 6.40 0.27 11.82
N ARG A 259 6.77 1.56 11.75
CA ARG A 259 6.30 2.49 10.69
C ARG A 259 6.68 2.04 9.29
N ARG A 260 7.94 1.60 9.09
CA ARG A 260 8.38 1.03 7.80
C ARG A 260 7.56 -0.19 7.41
N SER A 261 7.29 -1.08 8.37
CA SER A 261 6.49 -2.28 8.14
C SER A 261 5.09 -1.92 7.64
N PHE A 262 4.38 -1.02 8.32
CA PHE A 262 3.03 -0.61 7.89
C PHE A 262 3.02 0.16 6.57
N ALA A 263 4.03 0.99 6.31
CA ALA A 263 4.13 1.69 5.04
C ALA A 263 4.36 0.72 3.87
N VAL A 264 5.11 -0.36 4.07
CA VAL A 264 5.30 -1.39 3.04
C VAL A 264 4.06 -2.29 2.91
N ASN A 265 3.35 -2.60 4.00
CA ASN A 265 2.06 -3.29 3.93
C ASN A 265 1.01 -2.45 3.18
N LEU A 266 0.98 -1.13 3.42
CA LEU A 266 0.17 -0.21 2.65
C LEU A 266 0.55 -0.23 1.16
N LEU A 267 1.84 -0.23 0.83
CA LEU A 267 2.31 -0.37 -0.55
C LEU A 267 1.88 -1.71 -1.16
N SER A 268 1.91 -2.81 -0.39
CA SER A 268 1.39 -4.11 -0.83
C SER A 268 -0.08 -4.01 -1.23
N LEU A 269 -0.91 -3.34 -0.43
CA LEU A 269 -2.34 -3.12 -0.74
C LEU A 269 -2.52 -2.31 -2.03
N VAL A 270 -1.66 -1.32 -2.29
CA VAL A 270 -1.66 -0.57 -3.56
C VAL A 270 -1.32 -1.48 -4.74
N ILE A 271 -0.27 -2.30 -4.62
CA ILE A 271 0.14 -3.22 -5.68
C ILE A 271 -0.98 -4.23 -5.99
N ASP A 272 -1.62 -4.77 -4.95
CA ASP A 272 -2.79 -5.65 -5.08
C ASP A 272 -3.90 -5.02 -5.93
N THR A 273 -4.24 -3.75 -5.66
CA THR A 273 -5.24 -3.04 -6.44
C THR A 273 -4.79 -2.81 -7.90
N ALA A 274 -3.49 -2.62 -8.14
CA ALA A 274 -2.92 -2.36 -9.46
C ALA A 274 -2.91 -3.60 -10.36
N ILE A 275 -2.74 -4.80 -9.80
CA ILE A 275 -2.59 -6.04 -10.58
C ILE A 275 -3.95 -6.68 -10.90
N GLY A 276 -5.02 -6.26 -10.20
CA GLY A 276 -6.36 -6.81 -10.40
C GLY A 276 -6.92 -6.62 -11.82
N PRO A 277 -7.86 -7.47 -12.27
CA PRO A 277 -8.41 -7.48 -13.64
C PRO A 277 -9.16 -6.20 -14.05
N LYS A 278 -9.49 -5.34 -13.07
CA LYS A 278 -10.10 -4.01 -13.26
C LYS A 278 -9.35 -2.98 -12.42
N ALA A 279 -8.04 -2.93 -12.59
CA ALA A 279 -7.16 -2.05 -11.83
C ALA A 279 -7.65 -0.59 -11.88
N PRO A 280 -7.76 0.10 -10.73
CA PRO A 280 -8.26 1.47 -10.63
C PRO A 280 -7.26 2.52 -11.11
N PHE A 281 -6.03 2.14 -11.44
CA PHE A 281 -5.04 3.01 -12.04
C PHE A 281 -4.11 2.21 -12.93
N HIS A 282 -3.45 2.89 -13.88
CA HIS A 282 -2.50 2.25 -14.78
C HIS A 282 -1.28 1.73 -13.99
N PRO A 283 -1.00 0.43 -14.01
CA PRO A 283 0.13 -0.09 -13.24
C PRO A 283 1.49 0.44 -13.73
N SER A 284 1.59 0.76 -15.02
CA SER A 284 2.76 1.45 -15.59
C SER A 284 3.01 2.82 -14.93
N SER A 285 1.95 3.53 -14.56
CA SER A 285 2.05 4.77 -13.78
C SER A 285 2.51 4.53 -12.35
N LEU A 286 2.00 3.49 -11.68
CA LEU A 286 2.47 3.10 -10.36
C LEU A 286 3.97 2.74 -10.42
N SER A 287 4.35 1.92 -11.39
CA SER A 287 5.75 1.56 -11.64
C SER A 287 6.64 2.80 -11.78
N SER A 288 6.23 3.76 -12.62
CA SER A 288 6.98 4.99 -12.82
C SER A 288 7.11 5.80 -11.54
N SER A 289 6.02 5.91 -10.78
CA SER A 289 5.96 6.67 -9.51
C SER A 289 6.83 6.03 -8.42
N LEU A 290 6.84 4.69 -8.34
CA LEU A 290 7.68 3.95 -7.41
C LEU A 290 9.16 4.09 -7.77
N VAL A 291 9.53 3.92 -9.05
CA VAL A 291 10.93 4.11 -9.47
C VAL A 291 11.40 5.52 -9.18
N HIS A 292 10.58 6.54 -9.51
CA HIS A 292 10.91 7.93 -9.21
C HIS A 292 11.08 8.18 -7.71
N SER A 293 10.22 7.59 -6.88
CA SER A 293 10.27 7.78 -5.43
C SER A 293 11.46 7.04 -4.79
N LEU A 294 11.70 5.80 -5.19
CA LEU A 294 12.79 4.97 -4.68
C LEU A 294 14.17 5.43 -5.17
N ARG A 295 14.25 6.17 -6.28
CA ARG A 295 15.52 6.81 -6.70
C ARG A 295 16.07 7.73 -5.60
N ALA A 296 15.19 8.42 -4.88
CA ALA A 296 15.57 9.34 -3.80
C ALA A 296 15.93 8.62 -2.48
N PHE A 297 15.71 7.30 -2.39
CA PHE A 297 15.99 6.53 -1.18
C PHE A 297 17.47 6.13 -1.13
N SER A 298 17.97 5.89 0.08
CA SER A 298 19.27 5.24 0.25
C SER A 298 19.22 3.81 -0.32
N THR A 299 20.39 3.24 -0.63
CA THR A 299 20.46 1.86 -1.13
C THR A 299 19.84 0.87 -0.15
N ASP A 300 20.11 1.02 1.14
CA ASP A 300 19.58 0.14 2.18
C ASP A 300 18.06 0.23 2.30
N ASP A 301 17.49 1.43 2.19
CA ASP A 301 16.04 1.62 2.24
C ASP A 301 15.33 0.96 1.05
N VAL A 302 15.89 1.08 -0.16
CA VAL A 302 15.33 0.40 -1.34
C VAL A 302 15.40 -1.12 -1.17
N LEU A 303 16.50 -1.63 -0.62
CA LEU A 303 16.66 -3.06 -0.35
C LEU A 303 15.69 -3.54 0.73
N ASP A 304 15.44 -2.76 1.78
CA ASP A 304 14.45 -3.11 2.81
C ASP A 304 13.03 -3.18 2.22
N VAL A 305 12.61 -2.16 1.46
CA VAL A 305 11.30 -2.15 0.78
C VAL A 305 11.15 -3.36 -0.13
N THR A 306 12.12 -3.61 -1.02
CA THR A 306 12.04 -4.69 -2.01
C THR A 306 12.13 -6.07 -1.36
N LYS A 307 12.91 -6.24 -0.29
CA LYS A 307 12.98 -7.48 0.49
C LYS A 307 11.68 -7.79 1.22
N ARG A 308 11.01 -6.78 1.80
CA ARG A 308 9.69 -6.95 2.41
C ARG A 308 8.63 -7.30 1.37
N LEU A 309 8.62 -6.61 0.23
CA LEU A 309 7.73 -6.97 -0.89
C LEU A 309 7.99 -8.39 -1.39
N ALA A 310 9.25 -8.81 -1.49
CA ALA A 310 9.61 -10.17 -1.89
C ALA A 310 9.17 -11.25 -0.91
N ARG A 311 9.23 -10.97 0.41
CA ARG A 311 8.71 -11.88 1.44
C ARG A 311 7.18 -11.97 1.44
N SER A 312 6.51 -10.97 0.89
CA SER A 312 5.07 -11.02 0.63
C SER A 312 4.77 -11.76 -0.68
N ARG A 313 3.53 -11.70 -1.17
CA ARG A 313 3.16 -12.25 -2.49
C ARG A 313 3.64 -11.42 -3.68
N HIS A 314 4.29 -10.27 -3.43
CA HIS A 314 4.67 -9.26 -4.44
C HIS A 314 6.10 -9.34 -4.95
N TRP A 315 6.74 -10.51 -4.87
CA TRP A 315 8.12 -10.70 -5.32
C TRP A 315 8.32 -10.37 -6.80
N ARG A 316 7.33 -10.63 -7.67
CA ARG A 316 7.39 -10.27 -9.10
C ARG A 316 7.51 -8.77 -9.29
N THR A 317 6.68 -8.01 -8.58
CA THR A 317 6.71 -6.54 -8.58
C THR A 317 8.00 -5.99 -7.97
N ALA A 318 8.53 -6.64 -6.93
CA ALA A 318 9.85 -6.28 -6.39
C ALA A 318 10.95 -6.45 -7.45
N CYS A 319 10.97 -7.59 -8.17
CA CYS A 319 11.89 -7.83 -9.28
C CYS A 319 11.70 -6.81 -10.43
N HIS A 320 10.45 -6.49 -10.76
CA HIS A 320 10.12 -5.46 -11.76
C HIS A 320 10.74 -4.11 -11.41
N ILE A 321 10.50 -3.64 -10.17
CA ILE A 321 11.01 -2.35 -9.68
C ILE A 321 12.54 -2.34 -9.66
N LEU A 322 13.18 -3.39 -9.14
CA LEU A 322 14.64 -3.51 -9.12
C LEU A 322 15.23 -3.47 -10.54
N THR A 323 14.60 -4.16 -11.49
CA THR A 323 15.02 -4.16 -12.90
C THR A 323 14.98 -2.75 -13.47
N LEU A 324 13.87 -2.02 -13.25
CA LEU A 324 13.74 -0.65 -13.73
C LEU A 324 14.71 0.31 -13.05
N LEU A 325 15.02 0.12 -11.77
CA LEU A 325 16.05 0.91 -11.08
C LEU A 325 17.45 0.64 -11.64
N ILE A 326 17.78 -0.61 -11.96
CA ILE A 326 19.06 -0.96 -12.60
C ILE A 326 19.14 -0.34 -14.01
N GLU A 327 18.07 -0.40 -14.81
CA GLU A 327 18.00 0.26 -16.12
C GLU A 327 18.18 1.78 -16.03
N ASP A 328 17.65 2.38 -14.96
CA ASP A 328 17.70 3.80 -14.68
C ASP A 328 19.12 4.24 -14.32
N LEU A 329 19.80 3.49 -13.44
CA LEU A 329 21.21 3.69 -13.08
C LEU A 329 22.17 3.43 -14.26
N GLY A 330 21.83 2.46 -15.13
CA GLY A 330 22.57 2.20 -16.37
C GLY A 330 22.27 3.20 -17.51
N GLY A 331 21.34 4.14 -17.30
CA GLY A 331 21.00 5.17 -18.29
C GLY A 331 20.27 4.65 -19.54
N ILE A 332 19.72 3.43 -19.51
CA ILE A 332 19.05 2.80 -20.67
C ILE A 332 17.51 2.80 -20.57
N ARG A 333 16.95 3.17 -19.40
CA ARG A 333 15.50 3.06 -19.13
C ARG A 333 14.62 3.73 -20.18
N THR A 334 14.95 4.95 -20.62
CA THR A 334 14.16 5.68 -21.64
C THR A 334 14.15 4.91 -22.96
N LYS A 335 15.32 4.51 -23.45
CA LYS A 335 15.48 3.71 -24.67
C LYS A 335 14.72 2.38 -24.58
N LYS A 336 14.84 1.68 -23.45
CA LYS A 336 14.12 0.42 -23.20
C LYS A 336 12.60 0.62 -23.14
N THR A 337 12.14 1.71 -22.52
CA THR A 337 10.71 2.05 -22.47
C THR A 337 10.15 2.31 -23.86
N GLU A 338 10.87 3.05 -24.72
CA GLU A 338 10.50 3.28 -26.12
C GLU A 338 10.49 1.97 -26.92
N GLN A 339 11.51 1.13 -26.74
CA GLN A 339 11.55 -0.21 -27.36
C GLN A 339 10.34 -1.05 -26.96
N ARG A 340 9.98 -1.09 -25.67
CA ARG A 340 8.79 -1.80 -25.18
C ARG A 340 7.50 -1.25 -25.80
N ARG A 341 7.39 0.07 -25.94
CA ARG A 341 6.23 0.69 -26.60
C ARG A 341 6.15 0.30 -28.08
N ALA A 342 7.27 0.29 -28.79
CA ALA A 342 7.32 -0.12 -30.20
C ALA A 342 7.00 -1.61 -30.37
N LYS A 343 7.57 -2.47 -29.51
CA LYS A 343 7.36 -3.93 -29.53
C LYS A 343 5.91 -4.33 -29.26
N ARG A 344 5.17 -3.58 -28.43
CA ARG A 344 3.74 -3.83 -28.18
C ARG A 344 2.88 -3.80 -29.45
N SER A 345 3.33 -3.13 -30.51
CA SER A 345 2.64 -3.07 -31.80
C SER A 345 3.00 -4.25 -32.74
N SER A 346 4.01 -5.06 -32.42
CA SER A 346 4.52 -6.13 -33.28
C SER A 346 4.34 -7.49 -32.60
N ARG A 347 3.48 -8.35 -33.16
CA ARG A 347 3.28 -9.72 -32.66
C ARG A 347 4.57 -10.54 -32.84
N GLY A 348 5.01 -11.23 -31.79
CA GLY A 348 6.09 -12.23 -31.85
C GLY A 348 7.49 -11.76 -31.47
N ILE A 349 7.65 -10.59 -30.83
CA ILE A 349 8.96 -10.14 -30.35
C ILE A 349 9.21 -10.62 -28.92
N ASP A 350 10.43 -11.09 -28.66
CA ASP A 350 10.94 -11.38 -27.31
C ASP A 350 10.68 -10.21 -26.35
N MET A 351 9.91 -10.52 -25.30
CA MET A 351 9.54 -9.58 -24.26
C MET A 351 10.61 -9.55 -23.17
N ASP A 352 10.89 -8.35 -22.66
CA ASP A 352 11.82 -8.16 -21.55
C ASP A 352 11.24 -8.72 -20.23
N PHE A 353 9.91 -8.87 -20.14
CA PHE A 353 9.15 -9.32 -18.96
C PHE A 353 8.20 -10.47 -19.34
N GLU A 354 7.95 -11.38 -18.39
CA GLU A 354 7.38 -12.72 -18.63
C GLU A 354 5.93 -12.75 -19.15
N LYS A 355 5.12 -11.73 -18.86
CA LYS A 355 3.74 -11.62 -19.35
C LYS A 355 3.43 -10.18 -19.69
N ASN A 356 2.45 -9.96 -20.58
CA ASN A 356 1.78 -8.66 -20.75
C ASN A 356 0.98 -8.23 -19.50
N ILE A 357 1.13 -8.94 -18.38
CA ILE A 357 0.61 -8.52 -17.09
C ILE A 357 1.52 -7.41 -16.60
N ASP A 358 0.91 -6.28 -16.36
CA ASP A 358 1.55 -5.10 -15.84
C ASP A 358 2.23 -5.39 -14.46
N LEU A 359 3.47 -4.92 -14.26
CA LEU A 359 4.33 -5.15 -13.07
C LEU A 359 4.88 -6.58 -12.87
N ASP A 360 5.05 -7.35 -13.94
CA ASP A 360 5.66 -8.69 -13.87
C ASP A 360 7.20 -8.67 -13.76
N ARG A 361 7.80 -9.80 -13.41
CA ARG A 361 9.25 -10.01 -13.32
C ARG A 361 9.94 -9.97 -14.70
N PRO A 362 11.24 -9.58 -14.78
CA PRO A 362 12.00 -9.69 -16.03
C PRO A 362 12.11 -11.14 -16.47
N THR A 363 12.20 -11.43 -17.77
CA THR A 363 12.50 -12.77 -18.28
C THR A 363 13.90 -13.22 -17.88
N ALA A 364 14.15 -14.52 -17.71
CA ALA A 364 15.47 -15.03 -17.34
C ALA A 364 16.52 -14.67 -18.41
N LYS A 365 16.10 -14.70 -19.69
CA LYS A 365 16.91 -14.25 -20.83
C LYS A 365 17.29 -12.77 -20.71
N TYR A 366 16.35 -11.89 -20.35
CA TYR A 366 16.64 -10.46 -20.19
C TYR A 366 17.50 -10.19 -18.94
N LEU A 367 17.21 -10.87 -17.84
CA LEU A 367 17.96 -10.78 -16.59
C LEU A 367 19.44 -11.11 -16.80
N LEU A 368 19.75 -12.29 -17.35
CA LEU A 368 21.12 -12.78 -17.49
C LEU A 368 21.82 -12.26 -18.76
N GLY A 369 21.06 -12.02 -19.82
CA GLY A 369 21.59 -11.55 -21.10
C GLY A 369 21.87 -10.05 -21.13
N GLU A 370 21.16 -9.24 -20.34
CA GLU A 370 21.30 -7.78 -20.37
C GLU A 370 21.48 -7.16 -18.99
N ILE A 371 20.60 -7.45 -18.02
CA ILE A 371 20.56 -6.72 -16.74
C ILE A 371 21.81 -6.99 -15.88
N VAL A 372 22.25 -8.25 -15.77
CA VAL A 372 23.47 -8.61 -15.02
C VAL A 372 24.72 -7.93 -15.61
N LEU A 373 24.76 -7.81 -16.94
CA LEU A 373 25.88 -7.22 -17.69
C LEU A 373 25.85 -5.70 -17.73
N LEU A 374 24.74 -5.06 -17.36
CA LEU A 374 24.56 -3.62 -17.45
C LEU A 374 25.48 -2.89 -16.45
N THR A 375 26.41 -2.09 -16.96
CA THR A 375 27.23 -1.20 -16.14
C THR A 375 26.44 0.06 -15.80
N PRO A 376 26.58 0.62 -14.58
CA PRO A 376 26.00 1.93 -14.27
C PRO A 376 26.60 3.01 -15.16
N ARG A 377 25.87 4.11 -15.32
CA ARG A 377 26.36 5.30 -16.03
C ARG A 377 27.45 6.03 -15.23
N ASP A 378 27.24 6.14 -13.93
CA ASP A 378 28.10 6.89 -13.02
C ASP A 378 28.87 5.95 -12.08
N ALA A 379 30.16 6.21 -11.87
CA ALA A 379 31.03 5.37 -11.03
C ALA A 379 30.55 5.28 -9.57
N HIS A 380 29.88 6.32 -9.07
CA HIS A 380 29.30 6.35 -7.73
C HIS A 380 28.13 5.36 -7.56
N ASP A 381 27.46 4.98 -8.65
CA ASP A 381 26.30 4.08 -8.61
C ASP A 381 26.69 2.61 -8.74
N VAL A 382 27.98 2.28 -8.88
CA VAL A 382 28.47 0.89 -9.02
C VAL A 382 28.00 0.03 -7.85
N VAL A 383 28.30 0.41 -6.61
CA VAL A 383 27.90 -0.35 -5.42
C VAL A 383 26.38 -0.55 -5.38
N LYS A 384 25.62 0.54 -5.58
CA LYS A 384 24.15 0.52 -5.58
C LYS A 384 23.58 -0.42 -6.64
N THR A 385 24.10 -0.34 -7.87
CA THR A 385 23.69 -1.19 -9.00
C THR A 385 24.01 -2.66 -8.73
N THR A 386 25.22 -2.96 -8.25
CA THR A 386 25.63 -4.34 -7.92
C THR A 386 24.75 -4.91 -6.79
N MET A 387 24.45 -4.14 -5.75
CA MET A 387 23.54 -4.56 -4.68
C MET A 387 22.12 -4.84 -5.19
N PHE A 388 21.59 -4.00 -6.08
CA PHE A 388 20.29 -4.25 -6.71
C PHE A 388 20.31 -5.50 -7.59
N LYS A 389 21.38 -5.76 -8.35
CA LYS A 389 21.55 -7.01 -9.11
C LYS A 389 21.55 -8.22 -8.17
N VAL A 390 22.31 -8.18 -7.07
CA VAL A 390 22.35 -9.26 -6.06
C VAL A 390 20.95 -9.53 -5.50
N ALA A 391 20.23 -8.48 -5.10
CA ALA A 391 18.87 -8.60 -4.59
C ALA A 391 17.92 -9.20 -5.62
N LEU A 392 17.96 -8.70 -6.86
CA LEU A 392 17.13 -9.17 -7.97
C LEU A 392 17.34 -10.67 -8.23
N VAL A 393 18.59 -11.11 -8.40
CA VAL A 393 18.93 -12.52 -8.65
C VAL A 393 18.56 -13.39 -7.45
N SER A 394 18.78 -12.90 -6.21
CA SER A 394 18.45 -13.66 -4.99
C SER A 394 16.94 -13.87 -4.81
N ILE A 395 16.13 -12.82 -5.03
CA ILE A 395 14.66 -12.92 -4.98
C ILE A 395 14.18 -13.89 -6.06
N THR A 396 14.67 -13.68 -7.28
CA THR A 396 14.35 -14.48 -8.47
C THR A 396 14.64 -15.97 -8.26
N LYS A 397 15.79 -16.30 -7.64
CA LYS A 397 16.18 -17.66 -7.26
C LYS A 397 15.24 -18.25 -6.18
N SER A 398 14.97 -17.48 -5.13
CA SER A 398 14.22 -17.95 -3.95
C SER A 398 12.76 -18.31 -4.26
N HIS A 399 12.19 -17.75 -5.32
CA HIS A 399 10.80 -17.98 -5.71
C HIS A 399 10.64 -18.96 -6.88
N ASN A 400 11.64 -19.82 -7.13
CA ASN A 400 11.64 -20.87 -8.16
C ASN A 400 11.13 -20.35 -9.51
N TYR A 401 12.00 -19.60 -10.16
CA TYR A 401 11.79 -19.14 -11.52
C TYR A 401 11.25 -20.28 -12.41
N ASP A 402 10.31 -19.97 -13.31
CA ASP A 402 9.69 -20.97 -14.21
C ASP A 402 10.73 -21.97 -14.74
N ALA A 403 10.55 -23.25 -14.38
CA ALA A 403 11.54 -24.29 -14.59
C ALA A 403 11.89 -24.46 -16.08
N ILE A 404 10.92 -24.27 -16.97
CA ILE A 404 11.12 -24.39 -18.43
C ILE A 404 12.02 -23.24 -18.92
N ALA A 405 11.70 -22.01 -18.51
CA ALA A 405 12.51 -20.84 -18.87
C ALA A 405 13.92 -20.93 -18.29
N MET A 406 14.07 -21.51 -17.09
CA MET A 406 15.37 -21.75 -16.48
C MET A 406 16.18 -22.83 -17.17
N GLU A 407 15.55 -23.89 -17.67
CA GLU A 407 16.26 -24.96 -18.39
C GLU A 407 16.92 -24.43 -19.67
N GLU A 408 16.17 -23.66 -20.48
CA GLU A 408 16.70 -23.03 -21.69
C GLU A 408 17.86 -22.08 -21.39
N VAL A 409 17.71 -21.27 -20.35
CA VAL A 409 18.73 -20.31 -19.90
C VAL A 409 19.96 -21.03 -19.34
N THR A 410 19.76 -22.10 -18.58
CA THR A 410 20.83 -22.92 -18.01
C THR A 410 21.63 -23.57 -19.13
N ALA A 411 20.95 -24.23 -20.07
CA ALA A 411 21.58 -24.83 -21.24
C ALA A 411 22.38 -23.81 -22.06
N ARG A 412 21.90 -22.55 -22.10
CA ARG A 412 22.56 -21.47 -22.84
C ARG A 412 23.79 -20.90 -22.14
N TYR A 413 23.73 -20.63 -20.83
CA TYR A 413 24.74 -19.81 -20.15
C TYR A 413 25.68 -20.59 -19.23
N LYS A 414 25.31 -21.79 -18.78
CA LYS A 414 26.09 -22.57 -17.81
C LYS A 414 27.53 -22.80 -18.29
N ASP A 415 27.67 -23.23 -19.55
CA ASP A 415 28.96 -23.56 -20.17
C ASP A 415 29.42 -22.52 -21.21
N ASP A 416 28.74 -21.36 -21.31
CA ASP A 416 29.13 -20.29 -22.24
C ASP A 416 30.29 -19.46 -21.67
N VAL A 417 31.51 -19.92 -21.97
CA VAL A 417 32.76 -19.24 -21.61
C VAL A 417 32.81 -17.80 -22.10
N SER A 418 32.22 -17.50 -23.28
CA SER A 418 32.22 -16.14 -23.83
C SER A 418 31.36 -15.20 -23.00
N TRP A 419 30.21 -15.68 -22.52
CA TRP A 419 29.34 -14.92 -21.64
C TRP A 419 29.98 -14.73 -20.27
N TRP A 420 30.55 -15.78 -19.65
CA TRP A 420 31.28 -15.65 -18.38
C TRP A 420 32.45 -14.65 -18.49
N ASN A 421 33.20 -14.65 -19.58
CA ASN A 421 34.24 -13.66 -19.80
C ASN A 421 33.71 -12.22 -19.85
N ARG A 422 32.53 -12.00 -20.47
CA ARG A 422 31.87 -10.68 -20.45
C ARG A 422 31.45 -10.30 -19.04
N VAL A 423 30.83 -11.23 -18.30
CA VAL A 423 30.42 -11.02 -16.91
C VAL A 423 31.62 -10.65 -16.04
N GLU A 424 32.70 -11.42 -16.12
CA GLU A 424 33.92 -11.16 -15.35
C GLU A 424 34.61 -9.86 -15.76
N ASN A 425 34.58 -9.50 -17.05
CA ASN A 425 35.10 -8.22 -17.50
C ASN A 425 34.28 -7.04 -16.96
N THR A 426 32.94 -7.13 -17.01
CA THR A 426 32.03 -6.14 -16.40
C THR A 426 32.35 -5.98 -14.91
N TRP A 427 32.48 -7.09 -14.18
CA TRP A 427 32.80 -7.05 -12.76
C TRP A 427 34.20 -6.53 -12.47
N ARG A 428 35.18 -6.81 -13.33
CA ARG A 428 36.53 -6.26 -13.20
C ARG A 428 36.52 -4.74 -13.35
N ILE A 429 35.74 -4.20 -14.29
CA ILE A 429 35.55 -2.76 -14.47
C ILE A 429 34.86 -2.16 -13.23
N GLU A 430 33.86 -2.84 -12.68
CA GLU A 430 33.17 -2.40 -11.45
C GLU A 430 34.09 -2.45 -10.21
N ALA A 431 35.04 -3.38 -10.14
CA ALA A 431 35.87 -3.69 -8.97
C ALA A 431 37.12 -2.81 -8.76
N VAL A 432 37.47 -1.91 -9.69
CA VAL A 432 38.82 -1.30 -9.76
C VAL A 432 39.26 -0.54 -8.50
N GLU A 433 38.35 -0.08 -7.63
CA GLU A 433 38.72 0.92 -6.61
C GLU A 433 38.27 0.63 -5.16
N GLU A 434 37.54 -0.45 -4.87
CA GLU A 434 36.90 -0.57 -3.54
C GLU A 434 36.68 -2.01 -3.06
N LYS A 435 37.23 -2.36 -1.89
CA LYS A 435 37.18 -3.70 -1.29
C LYS A 435 35.75 -4.20 -1.07
N GLU A 436 34.81 -3.30 -0.77
CA GLU A 436 33.40 -3.62 -0.55
C GLU A 436 32.73 -4.12 -1.83
N ARG A 437 33.12 -3.61 -3.01
CA ARG A 437 32.57 -4.04 -4.31
C ARG A 437 32.88 -5.50 -4.60
N LEU A 438 34.08 -5.97 -4.24
CA LEU A 438 34.47 -7.37 -4.42
C LEU A 438 33.57 -8.33 -3.65
N VAL A 439 33.08 -7.93 -2.47
CA VAL A 439 32.15 -8.74 -1.67
C VAL A 439 30.83 -8.91 -2.42
N TYR A 440 30.24 -7.83 -2.91
CA TYR A 440 28.96 -7.89 -3.64
C TYR A 440 29.08 -8.59 -4.98
N ILE A 441 30.19 -8.41 -5.71
CA ILE A 441 30.48 -9.16 -6.93
C ILE A 441 30.58 -10.66 -6.63
N GLY A 442 31.28 -11.05 -5.56
CA GLY A 442 31.39 -12.45 -5.14
C GLY A 442 30.02 -13.05 -4.78
N LEU A 443 29.16 -12.29 -4.10
CA LEU A 443 27.78 -12.68 -3.81
C LEU A 443 26.96 -12.82 -5.10
N LEU A 444 27.07 -11.87 -6.02
CA LEU A 444 26.36 -11.94 -7.31
C LEU A 444 26.79 -13.17 -8.12
N LYS A 445 28.10 -13.45 -8.18
CA LYS A 445 28.64 -14.64 -8.84
C LYS A 445 28.03 -15.91 -8.23
N ARG A 446 28.00 -16.02 -6.90
CA ARG A 446 27.39 -17.17 -6.22
C ARG A 446 25.89 -17.28 -6.53
N CYS A 447 25.14 -16.19 -6.47
CA CYS A 447 23.71 -16.20 -6.76
C CYS A 447 23.40 -16.63 -8.20
N ILE A 448 24.24 -16.24 -9.17
CA ILE A 448 24.11 -16.64 -10.58
C ILE A 448 24.49 -18.11 -10.76
N VAL A 449 25.61 -18.55 -10.17
CA VAL A 449 26.05 -19.95 -10.27
C VAL A 449 25.01 -20.88 -9.64
N ASP A 450 24.40 -20.51 -8.52
CA ASP A 450 23.36 -21.34 -7.92
C ASP A 450 22.02 -21.28 -8.67
N MET A 451 21.86 -20.35 -9.61
CA MET A 451 20.66 -20.19 -10.44
C MET A 451 20.76 -21.00 -11.74
N LEU A 452 21.98 -21.30 -12.23
CA LEU A 452 22.31 -22.14 -13.39
C LEU A 452 22.74 -23.56 -12.95
#